data_AF-A0A5J4PCH2-F1
#
_entry.id   AF-A0A5J4PCH2-F1
#
_cell.length_a   1.000
_cell.length_b   1.000
_cell.length_c   1.000
_cell.angle_alpha   90.00
_cell.angle_beta   90.00
_cell.angle_gamma   90.00
#
_symmetry.space_group_name_H-M   'P 1'
#
loop_
_entity.id
_entity.type
_entity.pdbx_description
1 polymer ?
#
loop_
_entity_poly.entity_id
_entity_poly.type
_entity_poly.pdbx_seq_one_letter_code
_entity_poly.pdbx_strand_id
1 'polypeptide(L)'
;MSLPKKLSVWKDASYQDIKASEFSVREKKTYTEVKCSYYYRQTGARWYITYQISVDGIIKVNNKFEIKKQKDAPMIPRIGLRMQLSDSLTQLSYYGRGPAENYWDRKTSQFLGEYKLPIARMYEPYVRPQENNHRTDVSWFAITNQAYEGLLFMANDKLEFNASNYLLESLDSGESTHNNAPRTETTHHLHAT
;
A
#
# COMPACT_ATOMS: atom_id res chain seq x y z
N MET A 1 10.91 10.52 -23.92
CA MET A 1 11.02 9.50 -22.85
C MET A 1 9.62 9.18 -22.33
N SER A 2 9.24 7.90 -22.25
CA SER A 2 7.91 7.49 -21.75
C SER A 2 7.76 7.80 -20.26
N LEU A 3 6.52 7.90 -19.76
CA LEU A 3 6.27 8.19 -18.34
C LEU A 3 6.91 7.15 -17.40
N PRO A 4 6.83 5.82 -17.65
CA PRO A 4 7.52 4.84 -16.82
C PRO A 4 9.03 5.08 -16.74
N LYS A 5 9.66 5.46 -17.86
CA LYS A 5 11.10 5.80 -17.90
C LYS A 5 11.42 7.08 -17.15
N LYS A 6 10.54 8.09 -17.19
CA LYS A 6 10.71 9.33 -16.43
C LYS A 6 10.59 9.11 -14.92
N LEU A 7 9.75 8.15 -14.49
CA LEU A 7 9.44 7.90 -13.08
C LEU A 7 10.16 6.67 -12.51
N SER A 8 11.06 6.02 -13.25
CA SER A 8 11.75 4.80 -12.83
C SER A 8 12.51 4.97 -11.52
N VAL A 9 12.99 6.18 -11.25
CA VAL A 9 13.66 6.54 -10.00
C VAL A 9 12.84 6.22 -8.73
N TRP A 10 11.51 6.30 -8.82
CA TRP A 10 10.60 5.95 -7.72
C TRP A 10 10.44 4.45 -7.56
N LYS A 11 10.48 3.70 -8.67
CA LYS A 11 10.51 2.24 -8.66
C LYS A 11 11.83 1.76 -8.04
N ASP A 12 12.96 2.29 -8.50
CA ASP A 12 14.29 1.96 -7.97
C ASP A 12 14.38 2.28 -6.47
N ALA A 13 13.81 3.41 -6.04
CA ALA A 13 13.72 3.78 -4.63
C ALA A 13 12.89 2.79 -3.79
N SER A 14 11.81 2.23 -4.35
CA SER A 14 10.88 1.32 -3.65
C SER A 14 11.40 -0.11 -3.54
N TYR A 15 12.25 -0.54 -4.47
CA TYR A 15 12.74 -1.92 -4.59
C TYR A 15 14.18 -2.12 -4.11
N GLN A 16 14.83 -1.08 -3.62
CA GLN A 16 16.16 -1.22 -3.01
C GLN A 16 16.07 -1.95 -1.67
N ASP A 17 17.18 -2.58 -1.27
CA ASP A 17 17.36 -3.03 0.11
C ASP A 17 17.31 -1.82 1.05
N ILE A 18 16.22 -1.70 1.78
CA ILE A 18 16.02 -0.57 2.68
C ILE A 18 16.84 -0.77 3.96
N LYS A 19 17.67 0.21 4.29
CA LYS A 19 18.40 0.28 5.56
C LYS A 19 18.04 1.57 6.26
N ALA A 20 17.65 1.47 7.52
CA ALA A 20 17.38 2.64 8.33
C ALA A 20 18.68 3.47 8.46
N SER A 21 18.63 4.75 8.09
CA SER A 21 19.74 5.68 8.33
C SER A 21 19.82 6.04 9.81
N GLU A 22 18.68 6.01 10.51
CA GLU A 22 18.59 6.17 11.95
C GLU A 22 17.53 5.21 12.50
N PHE A 23 17.80 4.63 13.65
CA PHE A 23 16.89 3.74 14.37
C PHE A 23 16.96 4.04 15.86
N SER A 24 15.82 4.17 16.53
CA SER A 24 15.81 4.30 17.99
C SER A 24 14.55 3.69 18.60
N VAL A 25 14.72 3.15 19.81
CA VAL A 25 13.64 2.63 20.64
C VAL A 25 13.66 3.41 21.96
N ARG A 26 12.50 3.86 22.42
CA ARG A 26 12.34 4.56 23.69
C ARG A 26 11.10 4.07 24.39
N GLU A 27 11.27 3.50 25.57
CA GLU A 27 10.16 3.15 26.45
C GLU A 27 9.53 4.41 27.04
N LYS A 28 8.20 4.47 27.04
CA LYS A 28 7.39 5.48 27.72
C LYS A 28 6.47 4.78 28.71
N LYS A 29 5.84 5.56 29.60
CA LYS A 29 4.95 5.01 30.63
C LYS A 29 3.81 4.16 30.09
N THR A 30 3.29 4.48 28.89
CA THR A 30 2.08 3.86 28.33
C THR A 30 2.28 3.20 26.96
N TYR A 31 3.43 3.40 26.32
CA TYR A 31 3.75 2.82 25.01
C TYR A 31 5.27 2.74 24.80
N THR A 32 5.70 1.90 23.88
CA THR A 32 7.08 1.90 23.37
C THR A 32 7.13 2.66 22.05
N GLU A 33 8.01 3.64 21.95
CA GLU A 33 8.24 4.41 20.72
C GLU A 33 9.37 3.77 19.92
N VAL A 34 9.10 3.40 18.67
CA VAL A 34 10.12 2.95 17.71
C VAL A 34 10.16 3.94 16.55
N LYS A 35 11.34 4.49 16.27
CA LYS A 35 11.57 5.46 15.19
C LYS A 35 12.55 4.90 14.18
N CYS A 36 12.17 4.98 12.91
CA CYS A 36 13.00 4.64 11.77
C CYS A 36 13.05 5.83 10.81
N SER A 37 14.25 6.22 10.38
CA SER A 37 14.47 7.19 9.32
C SER A 37 15.12 6.49 8.13
N TYR A 38 14.68 6.84 6.92
CA TYR A 38 15.21 6.29 5.67
C TYR A 38 15.62 7.42 4.74
N TYR A 39 16.70 7.22 4.00
CA TYR A 39 17.17 8.15 2.96
C TYR A 39 17.27 7.45 1.60
N TYR A 40 16.49 7.95 0.65
CA TYR A 40 16.40 7.43 -0.71
C TYR A 40 17.32 8.25 -1.62
N ARG A 41 18.54 7.76 -1.86
CA ARG A 41 19.56 8.48 -2.65
C ARG A 41 19.10 8.80 -4.07
N GLN A 42 18.31 7.90 -4.66
CA GLN A 42 17.77 7.99 -6.02
C GLN A 42 16.93 9.26 -6.20
N THR A 43 16.16 9.63 -5.18
CA THR A 43 15.17 10.73 -5.24
C THR A 43 15.53 11.90 -4.33
N GLY A 44 16.51 11.72 -3.45
CA GLY A 44 16.82 12.64 -2.37
C GLY A 44 15.76 12.71 -1.27
N ALA A 45 14.79 11.79 -1.27
CA ALA A 45 13.69 11.78 -0.31
C ALA A 45 14.13 11.23 1.06
N ARG A 46 13.49 11.72 2.11
CA ARG A 46 13.59 11.20 3.48
C ARG A 46 12.24 10.75 3.96
N TRP A 47 12.20 9.60 4.62
CA TRP A 47 10.98 9.06 5.20
C TRP A 47 11.22 8.75 6.66
N TYR A 48 10.42 9.38 7.52
CA TYR A 48 10.41 9.16 8.94
C TYR A 48 9.15 8.38 9.31
N ILE A 49 9.34 7.24 9.96
CA ILE A 49 8.24 6.40 10.45
C ILE A 49 8.38 6.29 11.97
N THR A 50 7.32 6.64 12.68
CA THR A 50 7.23 6.48 14.14
C THR A 50 6.11 5.50 14.47
N TYR A 51 6.45 4.43 15.17
CA TYR A 51 5.52 3.47 15.74
C TYR A 51 5.38 3.76 17.24
N GLN A 52 4.15 3.84 17.73
CA GLN A 52 3.84 3.89 19.16
C GLN A 52 3.07 2.62 19.49
N ILE A 53 3.73 1.68 20.16
CA ILE A 53 3.20 0.36 20.49
C ILE A 53 2.66 0.42 21.91
N SER A 54 1.34 0.42 22.05
CA SER A 54 0.65 0.56 23.33
C SER A 54 0.45 -0.81 23.99
N VAL A 55 0.27 -0.82 25.32
CA VAL A 55 0.11 -2.06 26.12
C VAL A 55 -1.15 -2.86 25.80
N ASP A 56 -2.15 -2.22 25.20
CA ASP A 56 -3.42 -2.81 24.76
C ASP A 56 -3.35 -3.39 23.33
N GLY A 57 -2.18 -3.38 22.70
CA GLY A 57 -1.96 -3.92 21.36
C GLY A 57 -2.20 -2.92 20.23
N ILE A 58 -2.57 -1.67 20.52
CA ILE A 58 -2.73 -0.63 19.48
C ILE A 58 -1.35 -0.13 19.04
N ILE A 59 -1.10 -0.17 17.73
CA ILE A 59 0.09 0.40 17.11
C ILE A 59 -0.30 1.65 16.32
N LYS A 60 0.01 2.83 16.85
CA LYS A 60 -0.15 4.08 16.09
C LYS A 60 1.06 4.29 15.20
N VAL A 61 0.83 4.37 13.89
CA VAL A 61 1.87 4.60 12.88
C VAL A 61 1.78 6.02 12.34
N ASN A 62 2.87 6.78 12.46
CA ASN A 62 2.97 8.12 11.91
C ASN A 62 4.04 8.15 10.81
N ASN A 63 3.70 8.71 9.66
CA ASN A 63 4.55 8.77 8.48
C ASN A 63 4.79 10.22 8.08
N LYS A 64 6.06 10.62 7.96
CA LYS A 64 6.46 11.90 7.37
C LYS A 64 7.38 11.64 6.19
N PHE A 65 6.92 11.97 4.99
CA PHE A 65 7.70 11.86 3.76
C PHE A 65 8.11 13.26 3.30
N GLU A 66 9.41 13.48 3.14
CA GLU A 66 9.99 14.76 2.76
C GLU A 66 10.84 14.61 1.50
N ILE A 67 10.67 15.53 0.55
CA ILE A 67 11.54 15.67 -0.61
C ILE A 67 11.90 17.15 -0.76
N LYS A 68 13.15 17.43 -1.12
CA LYS A 68 13.54 18.80 -1.45
C LYS A 68 12.82 19.24 -2.71
N LYS A 69 12.15 20.40 -2.66
CA LYS A 69 11.52 21.00 -3.83
C LYS A 69 12.59 21.31 -4.87
N GLN A 70 12.48 20.70 -6.04
CA GLN A 70 13.30 20.97 -7.21
C GLN A 70 12.38 21.44 -8.34
N LYS A 71 12.87 22.33 -9.19
CA LYS A 71 12.07 22.93 -10.29
C LYS A 71 11.46 21.85 -11.20
N ASP A 72 12.17 20.76 -11.40
CA ASP A 72 11.82 19.66 -12.30
C ASP A 72 11.71 18.30 -11.57
N ALA A 73 11.30 18.32 -10.29
CA ALA A 73 11.11 17.08 -9.54
C ALA A 73 10.05 16.18 -10.20
N PRO A 74 10.33 14.89 -10.44
CA PRO A 74 9.36 13.98 -11.05
C PRO A 74 8.14 13.79 -10.13
N MET A 75 6.96 13.66 -10.74
CA MET A 75 5.72 13.29 -10.04
C MET A 75 5.94 12.02 -9.19
N ILE A 76 5.37 12.00 -7.99
CA ILE A 76 5.36 10.82 -7.12
C ILE A 76 4.10 10.00 -7.42
N PRO A 77 4.20 8.73 -7.85
CA PRO A 77 3.03 7.93 -8.19
C PRO A 77 2.15 7.55 -6.98
N ARG A 78 2.78 7.17 -5.86
CA ARG A 78 2.11 6.72 -4.63
C ARG A 78 3.04 6.92 -3.43
N ILE A 79 2.46 7.24 -2.28
CA ILE A 79 3.13 7.23 -0.97
C ILE A 79 2.28 6.37 -0.05
N GLY A 80 2.84 5.29 0.49
CA GLY A 80 2.11 4.35 1.33
C GLY A 80 3.00 3.23 1.84
N LEU A 81 2.58 2.57 2.91
CA LEU A 81 3.30 1.43 3.47
C LEU A 81 2.83 0.13 2.80
N ARG A 82 3.73 -0.84 2.74
CA ARG A 82 3.49 -2.11 2.06
C ARG A 82 3.77 -3.27 2.99
N MET A 83 2.89 -4.27 3.02
CA MET A 83 3.12 -5.47 3.82
C MET A 83 2.56 -6.73 3.14
N GLN A 84 3.23 -7.86 3.42
CA GLN A 84 2.74 -9.18 3.09
C GLN A 84 2.10 -9.78 4.35
N LEU A 85 0.94 -10.41 4.16
CA LEU A 85 0.15 -11.03 5.22
C LEU A 85 0.09 -12.55 5.01
N SER A 86 -0.26 -13.29 6.05
CA SER A 86 -0.51 -14.73 5.94
C SER A 86 -1.62 -15.01 4.92
N ASP A 87 -1.44 -16.08 4.14
CA ASP A 87 -2.41 -16.60 3.18
C ASP A 87 -3.75 -17.04 3.79
N SER A 88 -3.79 -17.28 5.11
CA SER A 88 -5.00 -17.58 5.87
C SER A 88 -5.96 -16.39 6.00
N LEU A 89 -5.45 -15.15 5.88
CA LEU A 89 -6.26 -13.94 5.99
C LEU A 89 -6.88 -13.59 4.63
N THR A 90 -8.11 -14.05 4.42
CA THR A 90 -8.76 -14.04 3.10
C THR A 90 -9.98 -13.12 3.03
N GLN A 91 -10.46 -12.62 4.17
CA GLN A 91 -11.68 -11.83 4.27
C GLN A 91 -11.34 -10.35 4.46
N LEU A 92 -11.93 -9.48 3.63
CA LEU A 92 -11.84 -8.04 3.75
C LEU A 92 -13.20 -7.48 4.19
N SER A 93 -13.17 -6.61 5.19
CA SER A 93 -14.28 -5.72 5.53
C SER A 93 -13.76 -4.28 5.56
N TYR A 94 -14.49 -3.31 5.06
CA TYR A 94 -14.07 -1.90 5.12
C TYR A 94 -15.25 -0.93 5.10
N TYR A 95 -15.03 0.26 5.65
CA TYR A 95 -15.94 1.39 5.49
C TYR A 95 -15.26 2.49 4.65
N GLY A 96 -15.78 2.73 3.45
CA GLY A 96 -15.21 3.65 2.46
C GLY A 96 -15.99 3.64 1.16
N ARG A 97 -15.38 4.05 0.04
CA ARG A 97 -16.06 3.98 -1.28
C ARG A 97 -16.04 2.58 -1.88
N GLY A 98 -17.18 2.15 -2.40
CA GLY A 98 -17.30 0.87 -3.07
C GLY A 98 -18.66 0.66 -3.77
N PRO A 99 -18.97 -0.60 -4.14
CA PRO A 99 -18.14 -1.80 -3.93
C PRO A 99 -17.01 -1.97 -4.96
N ALA A 100 -17.07 -1.27 -6.10
CA ALA A 100 -16.08 -1.40 -7.16
C ALA A 100 -14.83 -0.56 -6.89
N GLU A 101 -13.75 -0.86 -7.63
CA GLU A 101 -12.53 -0.09 -7.55
C GLU A 101 -12.70 1.38 -7.96
N ASN A 102 -11.96 2.25 -7.29
CA ASN A 102 -12.02 3.67 -7.48
C ASN A 102 -10.68 4.34 -7.19
N TYR A 103 -10.47 5.50 -7.78
CA TYR A 103 -9.23 6.28 -7.72
C TYR A 103 -9.54 7.75 -7.45
N TRP A 104 -8.51 8.52 -7.08
CA TRP A 104 -8.63 9.93 -6.70
C TRP A 104 -9.42 10.78 -7.72
N ASP A 105 -9.29 10.47 -9.00
CA ASP A 105 -9.92 11.11 -10.16
C ASP A 105 -11.13 10.33 -10.72
N ARG A 106 -11.43 9.13 -10.19
CA ARG A 106 -12.51 8.25 -10.65
C ARG A 106 -13.20 7.56 -9.47
N LYS A 107 -13.94 8.33 -8.66
CA LYS A 107 -14.63 7.81 -7.45
C LYS A 107 -16.09 8.20 -7.28
N THR A 108 -16.64 9.04 -8.17
CA THR A 108 -18.00 9.60 -8.06
C THR A 108 -19.12 8.57 -8.20
N SER A 109 -18.87 7.44 -8.87
CA SER A 109 -19.83 6.34 -8.99
C SER A 109 -19.85 5.39 -7.80
N GLN A 110 -18.93 5.55 -6.84
CA GLN A 110 -18.80 4.66 -5.69
C GLN A 110 -19.32 5.33 -4.42
N PHE A 111 -20.25 4.67 -3.74
CA PHE A 111 -20.91 5.20 -2.56
C PHE A 111 -20.10 4.88 -1.30
N LEU A 112 -20.18 5.76 -0.31
CA LEU A 112 -19.70 5.47 1.03
C LEU A 112 -20.60 4.41 1.68
N GLY A 113 -19.99 3.38 2.24
CA GLY A 113 -20.71 2.31 2.91
C GLY A 113 -19.76 1.30 3.53
N GLU A 114 -20.34 0.33 4.24
CA GLU A 114 -19.63 -0.84 4.71
C GLU A 114 -19.73 -1.95 3.65
N TYR A 115 -18.58 -2.51 3.28
CA TYR A 115 -18.47 -3.57 2.29
C TYR A 115 -17.67 -4.73 2.86
N LYS A 116 -18.11 -5.95 2.54
CA LYS A 116 -17.47 -7.19 2.98
C LYS A 116 -17.37 -8.18 1.82
N LEU A 117 -16.18 -8.68 1.57
CA LEU A 117 -15.89 -9.57 0.46
C LEU A 117 -14.57 -10.34 0.69
N PRO A 118 -14.42 -11.53 0.10
CA PRO A 118 -13.11 -12.17 0.02
C PRO A 118 -12.14 -11.32 -0.80
N ILE A 119 -10.86 -11.27 -0.42
CA ILE A 119 -9.82 -10.51 -1.15
C ILE A 119 -9.73 -10.98 -2.62
N ALA A 120 -9.95 -12.27 -2.88
CA ALA A 120 -9.99 -12.84 -4.23
C ALA A 120 -11.02 -12.17 -5.15
N ARG A 121 -12.10 -11.59 -4.59
CA ARG A 121 -13.14 -10.88 -5.35
C ARG A 121 -12.78 -9.44 -5.68
N MET A 122 -11.67 -8.93 -5.15
CA MET A 122 -11.22 -7.58 -5.49
C MET A 122 -10.63 -7.51 -6.90
N TYR A 123 -10.01 -8.60 -7.37
CA TYR A 123 -9.25 -8.65 -8.61
C TYR A 123 -10.10 -8.35 -9.84
N GLU A 124 -9.65 -7.37 -10.63
CA GLU A 124 -10.21 -7.04 -11.94
C GLU A 124 -9.33 -7.62 -13.06
N PRO A 125 -9.84 -8.56 -13.90
CA PRO A 125 -9.06 -9.26 -14.92
C PRO A 125 -8.91 -8.42 -16.20
N TYR A 126 -8.20 -7.31 -16.12
CA TYR A 126 -7.88 -6.50 -17.29
C TYR A 126 -7.10 -7.30 -18.34
N VAL A 127 -7.40 -7.06 -19.63
CA VAL A 127 -6.76 -7.72 -20.77
C VAL A 127 -5.22 -7.65 -20.70
N ARG A 128 -4.70 -6.53 -20.20
CA ARG A 128 -3.30 -6.39 -19.79
C ARG A 128 -3.26 -6.26 -18.27
N PRO A 129 -2.50 -7.11 -17.55
CA PRO A 129 -2.27 -6.93 -16.13
C PRO A 129 -1.73 -5.53 -15.83
N GLN A 130 -2.38 -4.85 -14.89
CA GLN A 130 -2.10 -3.49 -14.49
C GLN A 130 -2.62 -3.27 -13.06
N GLU A 131 -2.25 -2.15 -12.42
CA GLU A 131 -2.74 -1.76 -11.10
C GLU A 131 -4.28 -1.80 -11.05
N ASN A 132 -4.82 -2.46 -10.02
CA ASN A 132 -6.26 -2.60 -9.78
C ASN A 132 -6.56 -2.67 -8.27
N ASN A 133 -7.84 -2.80 -7.91
CA ASN A 133 -8.32 -3.11 -6.54
C ASN A 133 -8.23 -1.95 -5.53
N HIS A 134 -7.97 -0.72 -6.00
CA HIS A 134 -7.81 0.43 -5.13
C HIS A 134 -9.15 0.88 -4.52
N ARG A 135 -9.11 1.39 -3.27
CA ARG A 135 -10.26 1.92 -2.53
C ARG A 135 -9.91 3.25 -1.89
N THR A 136 -10.72 4.28 -2.13
CA THR A 136 -10.54 5.64 -1.61
C THR A 136 -11.53 6.00 -0.50
N ASP A 137 -11.25 7.10 0.21
CA ASP A 137 -12.06 7.66 1.29
C ASP A 137 -12.42 6.63 2.39
N VAL A 138 -11.49 5.73 2.69
CA VAL A 138 -11.65 4.64 3.67
C VAL A 138 -11.33 5.16 5.07
N SER A 139 -12.22 4.91 6.03
CA SER A 139 -11.98 5.24 7.45
C SER A 139 -11.36 4.07 8.21
N TRP A 140 -11.76 2.84 7.88
CA TRP A 140 -11.15 1.63 8.41
C TRP A 140 -11.28 0.47 7.43
N PHE A 141 -10.36 -0.48 7.53
CA PHE A 141 -10.49 -1.79 6.89
C PHE A 141 -9.90 -2.88 7.80
N ALA A 142 -10.45 -4.08 7.71
CA ALA A 142 -10.02 -5.25 8.44
C ALA A 142 -9.73 -6.39 7.47
N ILE A 143 -8.59 -7.05 7.65
CA ILE A 143 -8.19 -8.25 6.91
C ILE A 143 -8.12 -9.40 7.91
N THR A 144 -8.96 -10.41 7.71
CA THR A 144 -9.20 -11.48 8.70
C THR A 144 -9.27 -12.86 8.05
N ASN A 145 -9.10 -13.91 8.86
CA ASN A 145 -9.48 -15.27 8.49
C ASN A 145 -11.01 -15.48 8.61
N GLN A 146 -11.49 -16.70 8.38
CA GLN A 146 -12.93 -17.01 8.52
C GLN A 146 -13.46 -16.97 9.96
N ALA A 147 -12.57 -17.04 10.96
CA ALA A 147 -12.89 -16.93 12.38
C ALA A 147 -12.84 -15.47 12.90
N TYR A 148 -12.68 -14.48 12.02
CA TYR A 148 -12.55 -13.05 12.34
C TYR A 148 -11.27 -12.65 13.08
N GLU A 149 -10.23 -13.49 13.05
CA GLU A 149 -8.92 -13.17 13.60
C GLU A 149 -8.07 -12.49 12.50
N GLY A 150 -7.39 -11.39 12.84
CA GLY A 150 -6.58 -10.67 11.87
C GLY A 150 -6.21 -9.26 12.32
N LEU A 151 -6.11 -8.35 11.36
CA LEU A 151 -5.66 -6.97 11.57
C LEU A 151 -6.77 -5.97 11.23
N LEU A 152 -6.95 -4.99 12.11
CA LEU A 152 -7.77 -3.81 11.87
C LEU A 152 -6.87 -2.60 11.65
N PHE A 153 -7.13 -1.88 10.56
CA PHE A 153 -6.46 -0.64 10.20
C PHE A 153 -7.45 0.50 10.30
N MET A 154 -7.10 1.55 11.04
CA MET A 154 -7.95 2.73 11.24
C MET A 154 -7.21 3.98 10.82
N ALA A 155 -7.86 4.83 10.03
CA ALA A 155 -7.36 6.15 9.68
C ALA A 155 -7.70 7.16 10.78
N ASN A 156 -6.85 8.16 11.00
CA ASN A 156 -7.22 9.33 11.81
C ASN A 156 -8.28 10.20 11.11
N ASP A 157 -8.27 10.20 9.77
CA ASP A 157 -9.25 10.87 8.92
C ASP A 157 -9.68 9.92 7.80
N LYS A 158 -8.84 9.82 6.76
CA LYS A 158 -9.02 8.90 5.63
C LYS A 158 -7.71 8.27 5.22
N LEU A 159 -7.80 7.05 4.69
CA LEU A 159 -6.73 6.36 3.99
C LEU A 159 -7.26 5.82 2.65
N GLU A 160 -6.33 5.36 1.83
CA GLU A 160 -6.61 4.56 0.65
C GLU A 160 -5.85 3.25 0.78
N PHE A 161 -6.35 2.16 0.21
CA PHE A 161 -5.66 0.88 0.25
C PHE A 161 -5.89 0.07 -1.03
N ASN A 162 -4.99 -0.88 -1.28
CA ASN A 162 -5.22 -2.03 -2.14
C ASN A 162 -5.03 -3.31 -1.31
N ALA A 163 -5.85 -4.32 -1.57
CA ALA A 163 -5.60 -5.68 -1.14
C ALA A 163 -5.71 -6.60 -2.36
N SER A 164 -4.83 -7.59 -2.44
CA SER A 164 -4.62 -8.42 -3.62
C SER A 164 -4.19 -9.82 -3.23
N ASN A 165 -4.53 -10.79 -4.07
CA ASN A 165 -3.98 -12.15 -4.00
C ASN A 165 -2.72 -12.35 -4.84
N TYR A 166 -2.18 -11.26 -5.38
CA TYR A 166 -1.03 -11.24 -6.27
C TYR A 166 -0.01 -10.18 -5.83
N LEU A 167 1.27 -10.50 -6.04
CA LEU A 167 2.38 -9.55 -5.88
C LEU A 167 2.23 -8.38 -6.85
N LEU A 168 2.52 -7.16 -6.41
CA LEU A 168 2.45 -5.95 -7.26
C LEU A 168 3.33 -6.08 -8.51
N GLU A 169 4.46 -6.75 -8.35
CA GLU A 169 5.45 -7.06 -9.38
C GLU A 169 4.87 -7.95 -10.49
N SER A 170 3.86 -8.78 -10.18
CA SER A 170 3.16 -9.59 -11.18
C SER A 170 2.19 -8.79 -12.07
N LEU A 171 1.82 -7.58 -11.64
CA LEU A 171 1.00 -6.64 -12.42
C LEU A 171 1.85 -5.67 -13.25
N ASP A 172 3.18 -5.71 -13.14
CA ASP A 172 4.08 -4.90 -13.95
C ASP A 172 4.37 -5.57 -15.30
N SER A 173 3.69 -5.08 -16.33
CA SER A 173 3.87 -5.54 -17.71
C SER A 173 5.13 -5.00 -18.41
N GLY A 174 6.11 -4.44 -17.69
CA GLY A 174 7.41 -4.03 -18.22
C GLY A 174 7.38 -2.92 -19.28
N GLU A 175 8.53 -2.70 -19.94
CA GLU A 175 8.71 -1.58 -20.87
C GLU A 175 7.97 -1.74 -22.22
N SER A 176 7.59 -2.96 -22.59
CA SER A 176 6.91 -3.24 -23.86
C SER A 176 5.56 -3.91 -23.62
N THR A 177 4.60 -3.66 -24.51
CA THR A 177 3.30 -4.36 -24.56
C THR A 177 3.43 -5.83 -25.00
N HIS A 178 4.62 -6.23 -25.46
CA HIS A 178 4.92 -7.55 -26.01
C HIS A 178 6.04 -8.21 -25.19
N ASN A 179 5.86 -8.28 -23.87
CA ASN A 179 6.88 -8.81 -22.96
C ASN A 179 6.68 -10.30 -22.59
N ASN A 180 5.73 -10.99 -23.24
CA ASN A 180 5.35 -12.39 -22.94
C ASN A 180 5.07 -12.66 -21.45
N ALA A 181 4.78 -11.63 -20.66
CA ALA A 181 4.44 -11.83 -19.25
C ALA A 181 3.19 -12.71 -19.17
N PRO A 182 3.19 -13.76 -18.31
CA PRO A 182 2.06 -14.65 -18.17
C PRO A 182 0.83 -13.83 -17.85
N ARG A 183 -0.19 -13.92 -18.72
CA ARG A 183 -1.53 -13.40 -18.46
C ARG A 183 -2.13 -14.35 -17.43
N THR A 184 -2.05 -13.97 -16.16
CA THR A 184 -2.12 -14.91 -15.05
C THR A 184 -3.48 -15.58 -14.91
N GLU A 185 -3.51 -16.91 -14.99
CA GLU A 185 -4.45 -17.75 -14.22
C GLU A 185 -3.79 -18.35 -12.96
N THR A 186 -2.46 -18.35 -12.82
CA THR A 186 -1.78 -19.15 -11.78
C THR A 186 -0.61 -18.44 -11.10
N THR A 187 -0.86 -17.71 -10.00
CA THR A 187 0.11 -17.49 -8.90
C THR A 187 -0.65 -17.11 -7.63
N HIS A 188 -0.45 -17.86 -6.54
CA HIS A 188 -1.07 -17.62 -5.23
C HIS A 188 -0.11 -16.83 -4.33
N HIS A 189 -0.20 -15.50 -4.26
CA HIS A 189 0.63 -14.67 -3.36
C HIS A 189 -0.10 -13.40 -2.88
N LEU A 190 -0.61 -13.38 -1.63
CA LEU A 190 -1.37 -12.25 -1.08
C LEU A 190 -0.51 -11.00 -0.78
N HIS A 191 -1.05 -9.81 -1.01
CA HIS A 191 -0.40 -8.50 -0.84
C HIS A 191 -1.41 -7.40 -0.47
N ALA A 192 -1.07 -6.51 0.47
CA ALA A 192 -1.80 -5.26 0.68
C ALA A 192 -0.86 -4.04 0.62
N THR A 193 -1.25 -2.99 -0.10
CA THR A 193 -0.53 -1.71 -0.20
C THR A 193 -1.37 -0.56 0.30
#